data_AF-A0A938MZL0-F1
#
_entry.id   AF-A0A938MZL0-F1
#
_cell.length_a   1.000
_cell.length_b   1.000
_cell.length_c   1.000
_cell.angle_alpha   90.00
_cell.angle_beta   90.00
_cell.angle_gamma   90.00
#
_symmetry.space_group_name_H-M   'P 1'
#
loop_
_entity.id
_entity.type
_entity.pdbx_description
1 polymer ?
#
loop_
_entity_poly.entity_id
_entity_poly.type
_entity_poly.pdbx_seq_one_letter_code
_entity_poly.pdbx_strand_id
1 'polypeptide(L)' 'MHYPHKVSNRRRKRALGFRARMKTRNGRKMLNRKRRVGRSLNVADKR' A
#
# COMPACT_ATOMS: atom_id res chain seq x y z
N MET A 1 -4.46 -0.90 -25.47
CA MET A 1 -3.80 -1.35 -24.23
C MET A 1 -3.73 -2.87 -24.23
N HIS A 2 -2.55 -3.45 -24.43
CA HIS A 2 -2.36 -4.90 -24.38
C HIS A 2 -2.45 -5.34 -22.91
N TYR A 3 -3.56 -6.00 -22.56
CA TYR A 3 -4.03 -6.38 -21.21
C TYR A 3 -4.48 -5.24 -20.29
N PRO A 4 -5.80 -4.94 -20.23
CA PRO A 4 -6.32 -4.03 -19.23
C PRO A 4 -6.11 -4.61 -17.82
N HIS A 5 -5.43 -3.86 -16.96
CA HIS A 5 -5.31 -4.22 -15.55
C HIS A 5 -6.67 -4.05 -14.86
N LYS A 6 -7.20 -5.13 -14.29
CA LYS A 6 -8.43 -5.06 -13.48
C LYS A 6 -8.21 -4.18 -12.24
N VAL A 7 -8.85 -3.01 -12.20
CA VAL A 7 -8.77 -2.07 -11.07
C VAL A 7 -9.79 -2.47 -10.00
N SER A 8 -9.36 -3.27 -9.02
CA SER A 8 -10.19 -3.62 -7.87
C SER A 8 -9.72 -2.89 -6.61
N ASN A 9 -10.55 -1.95 -6.13
CA ASN A 9 -10.29 -1.20 -4.89
C ASN A 9 -10.23 -2.13 -3.66
N ARG A 10 -11.05 -3.18 -3.64
CA ARG A 10 -11.04 -4.20 -2.59
C ARG A 10 -9.70 -4.95 -2.57
N ARG A 11 -9.22 -5.41 -3.73
CA ARG A 11 -7.90 -6.07 -3.85
C ARG A 11 -6.78 -5.12 -3.43
N ARG A 12 -6.82 -3.87 -3.88
CA ARG A 12 -5.82 -2.85 -3.54
C ARG A 12 -5.71 -2.63 -2.03
N LYS A 13 -6.83 -2.48 -1.32
CA LYS A 13 -6.83 -2.31 0.15
C LYS A 13 -6.30 -3.55 0.88
N ARG A 14 -6.70 -4.76 0.46
CA ARG A 14 -6.24 -6.02 1.07
C ARG A 14 -4.74 -6.26 0.86
N ALA A 15 -4.20 -5.92 -0.30
CA ALA A 15 -2.79 -6.17 -0.64
C ALA A 15 -1.86 -5.03 -0.20
N LEU A 16 -2.26 -3.78 -0.39
CA LEU A 16 -1.38 -2.60 -0.24
C LEU A 16 -1.77 -1.67 0.91
N GLY A 17 -2.88 -1.94 1.61
CA GLY A 17 -3.38 -1.10 2.70
C GLY A 17 -2.49 -1.09 3.94
N PHE A 18 -2.69 -0.09 4.80
CA PHE A 18 -1.88 0.11 6.01
C PHE A 18 -1.87 -1.13 6.92
N ARG A 19 -3.04 -1.71 7.17
CA ARG A 19 -3.18 -2.95 7.98
C ARG A 19 -2.36 -4.11 7.41
N ALA A 20 -2.38 -4.30 6.09
CA ALA A 20 -1.61 -5.34 5.41
C ALA A 20 -0.09 -5.12 5.58
N ARG A 21 0.37 -3.86 5.53
CA ARG A 21 1.77 -3.50 5.80
C ARG A 21 2.17 -3.71 7.26
N MET A 22 1.27 -3.44 8.20
CA MET A 22 1.55 -3.64 9.63
C MET A 22 1.64 -5.11 10.03
N LYS A 23 0.99 -6.04 9.29
CA LYS A 23 1.02 -7.48 9.58
C LYS A 23 2.43 -8.08 9.51
N THR A 24 3.27 -7.62 8.58
CA THR A 24 4.59 -8.23 8.32
C THR A 24 5.74 -7.35 8.80
N ARG A 25 6.87 -7.98 9.19
CA ARG A 25 8.10 -7.26 9.57
C ARG A 25 8.60 -6.36 8.43
N ASN A 26 8.60 -6.86 7.20
CA ASN A 26 9.05 -6.12 6.02
C ASN A 26 8.11 -4.96 5.66
N GLY A 27 6.79 -5.13 5.84
CA GLY A 27 5.83 -4.06 5.66
C GLY A 27 6.03 -2.92 6.66
N ARG A 28 6.29 -3.23 7.94
CA ARG A 28 6.66 -2.22 8.96
C ARG A 28 7.96 -1.49 8.60
N LYS A 29 9.00 -2.21 8.14
CA LYS A 29 10.25 -1.60 7.64
C LYS A 29 10.00 -0.63 6.48
N MET A 30 9.14 -1.01 5.53
CA MET A 30 8.78 -0.15 4.40
C MET A 30 8.07 1.13 4.85
N LEU A 31 7.13 1.03 5.80
CA LEU A 31 6.45 2.21 6.35
C LEU A 31 7.43 3.15 7.04
N ASN A 32 8.36 2.62 7.83
CA ASN A 32 9.38 3.44 8.49
C ASN A 32 10.30 4.14 7.49
N ARG A 33 10.65 3.47 6.38
CA ARG A 33 11.41 4.11 5.28
C ARG A 33 10.63 5.28 4.67
N LYS A 34 9.33 5.09 4.40
CA LYS A 34 8.46 6.16 3.86
C LYS A 34 8.32 7.33 4.83
N ARG A 35 8.16 7.05 6.13
CA ARG A 35 8.13 8.08 7.19
C ARG A 35 9.40 8.91 7.20
N ARG A 36 10.58 8.27 7.13
CA ARG A 36 11.88 8.95 7.14
C ARG A 36 12.02 9.99 6.03
N VAL A 37 11.46 9.71 4.86
CA VAL A 37 11.51 10.62 3.69
C VAL A 37 10.25 11.49 3.57
N GLY A 38 9.39 11.54 4.59
CA GLY A 38 8.17 12.37 4.57
C GLY A 38 7.07 11.90 3.60
N ARG A 39 7.11 10.65 3.11
CA ARG A 39 6.12 10.13 2.15
C ARG A 39 4.84 9.66 2.84
N SER A 40 3.69 9.95 2.22
CA SER A 40 2.39 9.50 2.71
C SER A 40 2.27 7.98 2.75
N LEU A 41 1.71 7.44 3.84
CA LEU A 41 1.64 6.00 4.11
C LEU A 41 0.38 5.33 3.54
N ASN A 42 -0.74 6.07 3.47
CA ASN A 42 -2.05 5.57 3.09
C ASN A 42 -2.31 5.64 1.57
N VAL A 43 -1.48 4.95 0.78
CA VAL A 43 -1.60 4.93 -0.69
C VAL A 43 -2.89 4.22 -1.16
N ALA A 44 -3.49 3.37 -0.33
CA ALA A 44 -4.70 2.62 -0.68
C ALA A 44 -6.02 3.32 -0.31
N ASP A 45 -5.99 4.36 0.54
CA ASP A 45 -7.19 5.09 0.99
C ASP A 45 -7.32 6.50 0.39
N LYS A 46 -6.31 6.98 -0.33
CA LYS A 46 -6.45 8.19 -1.15
C LYS A 46 -7.42 7.89 -2.30
N ARG A 47 -8.66 8.35 -2.14
CA ARG A 47 -9.60 8.61 -3.23
C ARG A 47 -9.26 9.96 -3.84
#